data_AF-A0A5C5RUT4-F1
#
_entry.id   AF-A0A5C5RUT4-F1
#
_cell.length_a   1.000
_cell.length_b   1.000
_cell.length_c   1.000
_cell.angle_alpha   90.00
_cell.angle_beta   90.00
_cell.angle_gamma   90.00
#
_symmetry.space_group_name_H-M   'P 1'
#
loop_
_entity.id
_entity.type
_entity.pdbx_description
1 polymer ?
#
loop_
_entity_poly.entity_id
_entity_poly.type
_entity_poly.pdbx_seq_one_letter_code
_entity_poly.pdbx_strand_id
1 'polypeptide(L)'
;MTSPLIKVDYASYDITSASLGKASAVADANIAELTANNTANLNLGNWVGVDQESYQHVHEICLKANENLSMAIRKTGVNLQTAATIHQAGQAQAAGLYGI
;
A
#
# COMPACT_ATOMS: atom_id res chain seq x y z
N MET A 1 -13.03 27.18 28.62
CA MET A 1 -12.02 26.84 27.59
C MET A 1 -12.73 26.06 26.51
N THR A 2 -13.04 26.68 25.38
CA THR A 2 -13.55 25.97 24.20
C THR A 2 -12.36 25.26 23.56
N SER A 3 -12.41 23.92 23.52
CA SER A 3 -11.44 23.14 22.75
C SER A 3 -11.50 23.62 21.30
N PRO A 4 -10.37 23.92 20.63
CA PRO A 4 -10.40 24.30 19.23
C PRO A 4 -11.05 23.16 18.44
N LEU A 5 -12.15 23.47 17.74
CA LEU A 5 -12.78 22.57 16.77
C LEU A 5 -11.69 22.07 15.82
N ILE A 6 -11.35 20.80 15.91
CA ILE A 6 -10.39 20.17 15.01
C ILE A 6 -11.06 20.08 13.63
N LYS A 7 -10.86 21.11 12.80
CA LYS A 7 -11.21 21.08 11.38
C LYS A 7 -10.14 20.29 10.64
N VAL A 8 -10.45 19.03 10.40
CA VAL A 8 -9.72 18.12 9.53
C VAL A 8 -10.18 18.35 8.08
N ASP A 9 -9.24 18.63 7.19
CA ASP A 9 -9.49 18.74 5.75
C ASP A 9 -9.47 17.35 5.09
N TYR A 10 -10.64 16.88 4.67
CA TYR A 10 -10.85 15.55 4.11
C TYR A 10 -10.20 15.36 2.74
N ALA A 11 -10.02 16.43 1.95
CA ALA A 11 -9.40 16.34 0.64
C ALA A 11 -7.96 15.79 0.72
N SER A 12 -7.26 16.09 1.81
CA SER A 12 -5.91 15.58 2.08
C SER A 12 -5.87 14.06 2.29
N TYR A 13 -6.90 13.47 2.90
CA TYR A 13 -7.01 12.03 3.11
C TYR A 13 -7.28 11.29 1.81
N ASP A 14 -8.20 11.82 0.98
CA ASP A 14 -8.54 11.23 -0.31
C ASP A 14 -7.34 11.26 -1.27
N ILE A 15 -6.62 12.38 -1.34
CA ILE A 15 -5.41 12.52 -2.15
C ILE A 15 -4.34 11.53 -1.69
N THR A 16 -4.13 11.40 -0.38
CA THR A 16 -3.12 10.47 0.17
C THR A 16 -3.52 9.03 -0.08
N SER A 17 -4.79 8.67 0.13
CA SER A 17 -5.31 7.32 -0.12
C SER A 17 -5.19 6.94 -1.60
N ALA A 18 -5.55 7.85 -2.52
CA ALA A 18 -5.37 7.63 -3.95
C ALA A 18 -3.90 7.47 -4.35
N SER A 19 -3.00 8.24 -3.72
CA SER A 19 -1.56 8.13 -3.95
C SER A 19 -0.99 6.78 -3.49
N LEU A 20 -1.47 6.27 -2.35
CA LEU A 20 -1.12 4.93 -1.87
C LEU A 20 -1.70 3.84 -2.79
N GLY A 21 -2.91 4.02 -3.31
CA GLY A 21 -3.48 3.14 -4.33
C GLY A 21 -2.55 3.01 -5.55
N LYS A 22 -2.09 4.15 -6.09
CA LYS A 22 -1.11 4.16 -7.20
C LYS A 22 0.20 3.47 -6.82
N ALA A 23 0.74 3.73 -5.63
CA ALA A 23 1.98 3.11 -5.17
C ALA A 23 1.84 1.59 -5.03
N SER A 24 0.68 1.09 -4.58
CA SER A 24 0.43 -0.36 -4.52
C SER A 24 0.39 -1.01 -5.90
N ALA A 25 -0.20 -0.33 -6.89
CA ALA A 25 -0.22 -0.82 -8.27
C ALA A 25 1.19 -0.89 -8.89
N VAL A 26 2.09 0.03 -8.53
CA VAL A 26 3.50 -0.04 -8.94
C VAL A 26 4.19 -1.26 -8.31
N ALA A 27 3.95 -1.53 -7.02
CA ALA A 27 4.49 -2.72 -6.37
C ALA A 27 3.96 -4.02 -7.03
N ASP A 28 2.68 -4.06 -7.39
CA ASP A 28 2.11 -5.20 -8.12
C ASP A 28 2.71 -5.38 -9.52
N ALA A 29 2.99 -4.28 -10.23
CA ALA A 29 3.66 -4.34 -11.53
C ALA A 29 5.09 -4.91 -11.41
N ASN A 30 5.83 -4.53 -10.37
CA ASN A 30 7.16 -5.10 -10.11
C ASN A 30 7.12 -6.61 -9.83
N ILE A 31 6.10 -7.08 -9.09
CA ILE A 31 5.88 -8.53 -8.86
C ILE A 31 5.70 -9.23 -10.21
N ALA A 32 4.81 -8.72 -11.05
CA ALA A 32 4.54 -9.30 -12.37
C ALA A 32 5.78 -9.35 -13.26
N GLU A 33 6.57 -8.27 -13.29
CA GLU A 33 7.82 -8.19 -14.05
C GLU A 33 8.86 -9.19 -13.54
N LEU A 34 9.07 -9.27 -12.21
CA LEU A 34 10.00 -10.23 -11.61
C LEU A 34 9.61 -11.66 -11.95
N THR A 35 8.32 -12.00 -11.83
CA THR A 35 7.81 -13.34 -12.17
C THR A 35 8.01 -13.65 -13.65
N ALA A 36 7.66 -12.74 -14.55
CA ALA A 36 7.83 -12.92 -15.98
C ALA A 36 9.30 -13.13 -16.37
N ASN A 37 10.21 -12.32 -15.80
CA ASN A 37 11.64 -12.42 -16.03
C ASN A 37 12.20 -13.75 -15.54
N ASN A 38 11.79 -14.22 -14.36
CA ASN A 38 12.20 -15.52 -13.84
C ASN A 38 11.74 -16.66 -14.77
N THR A 39 10.46 -16.67 -15.17
CA THR A 39 9.93 -17.67 -16.11
C THR A 39 10.69 -17.68 -17.44
N ALA A 40 10.98 -16.51 -18.00
CA ALA A 40 11.74 -16.41 -19.25
C ALA A 40 13.16 -16.98 -19.10
N ASN A 41 13.87 -16.65 -18.01
CA ASN A 41 15.23 -17.14 -17.76
C ASN A 41 15.29 -18.65 -17.54
N LEU A 42 14.31 -19.23 -16.83
CA LEU A 42 14.21 -20.67 -16.63
C LEU A 42 13.92 -21.40 -17.95
N ASN A 43 13.03 -20.87 -18.79
CA ASN A 43 12.69 -21.47 -20.08
C ASN A 43 13.86 -21.41 -21.09
N LEU A 44 14.70 -20.38 -21.02
CA LEU A 44 15.90 -20.25 -21.85
C LEU A 44 17.05 -21.15 -21.38
N GLY A 45 16.95 -21.76 -20.19
CA GLY A 45 18.04 -22.53 -19.60
C GLY A 45 19.26 -21.67 -19.26
N ASN A 46 19.07 -20.37 -19.02
CA ASN A 46 20.15 -19.43 -18.72
C ASN A 46 20.88 -19.77 -17.40
N TRP A 47 20.21 -20.51 -16.52
CA TRP A 47 20.73 -20.93 -15.22
C TRP A 47 20.54 -22.44 -15.09
N VAL A 48 21.60 -23.16 -14.71
CA VAL A 48 21.59 -24.62 -14.54
C VAL A 48 22.32 -25.01 -13.26
N GLY A 49 21.87 -26.08 -12.60
CA GLY A 49 22.50 -26.60 -11.39
C GLY A 49 22.42 -25.64 -10.20
N VAL A 50 23.50 -25.52 -9.42
CA VAL A 50 23.57 -24.72 -8.19
C VAL A 50 23.33 -23.22 -8.45
N ASP A 51 23.68 -22.73 -9.64
CA ASP A 51 23.44 -21.34 -10.03
C ASP A 51 21.93 -21.06 -10.22
N GLN A 52 21.18 -22.06 -10.68
CA GLN A 52 19.72 -21.96 -10.80
C GLN A 52 19.05 -21.90 -9.43
N GLU A 53 19.46 -22.76 -8.48
CA GLU A 53 18.92 -22.77 -7.11
C GLU A 53 19.18 -21.43 -6.41
N SER A 54 20.41 -20.92 -6.52
CA SER A 54 20.80 -19.63 -5.93
C SER A 54 20.01 -18.47 -6.54
N TYR A 55 19.84 -18.46 -7.87
CA TYR A 55 19.02 -17.48 -8.58
C TYR A 55 17.56 -17.53 -8.14
N GLN A 56 16.96 -18.74 -8.09
CA GLN A 56 15.57 -18.92 -7.66
C GLN A 56 15.36 -18.45 -6.21
N HIS A 57 16.31 -18.75 -5.31
CA HIS A 57 16.24 -18.28 -3.94
C HIS A 57 16.24 -16.75 -3.82
N VAL A 58 17.14 -16.07 -4.55
CA VAL A 58 17.18 -14.60 -4.58
C VAL A 58 15.88 -14.04 -5.19
N HIS A 59 15.37 -14.66 -6.25
CA HIS A 59 14.10 -14.28 -6.86
C HIS A 59 12.94 -14.36 -5.85
N GLU A 60 12.83 -15.45 -5.09
CA GLU A 60 11.79 -15.62 -4.06
C GLU A 60 11.85 -14.56 -2.97
N ILE A 61 13.06 -14.20 -2.51
CA ILE A 61 13.24 -13.12 -1.52
C ILE A 61 12.74 -11.78 -2.09
N CYS A 62 13.12 -11.45 -3.33
CA CYS A 62 12.69 -10.22 -3.98
C CYS A 62 11.17 -10.18 -4.20
N LEU A 63 10.58 -11.31 -4.62
CA LEU A 63 9.14 -11.45 -4.79
C LEU A 63 8.43 -11.20 -3.46
N LYS A 64 8.89 -11.85 -2.39
CA LYS A 64 8.29 -11.73 -1.07
C LYS A 64 8.38 -10.31 -0.50
N ALA A 65 9.50 -9.62 -0.74
CA ALA A 65 9.66 -8.23 -0.34
C ALA A 65 8.64 -7.32 -1.04
N ASN A 66 8.41 -7.51 -2.34
CA ASN A 66 7.42 -6.72 -3.08
C ASN A 66 5.97 -7.04 -2.68
N GLU A 67 5.65 -8.32 -2.40
CA GLU A 67 4.35 -8.70 -1.83
C GLU A 67 4.07 -7.97 -0.51
N ASN A 68 5.05 -8.00 0.40
CA ASN A 68 4.94 -7.35 1.70
C ASN A 68 4.79 -5.82 1.56
N LEU A 69 5.52 -5.21 0.62
CA LEU A 69 5.41 -3.79 0.31
C LEU A 69 4.00 -3.44 -0.22
N SER A 70 3.50 -4.19 -1.21
CA SER A 70 2.16 -3.99 -1.77
C SER A 70 1.09 -4.09 -0.68
N MET A 71 1.16 -5.12 0.17
CA MET A 71 0.26 -5.28 1.31
C MET A 71 0.32 -4.11 2.31
N ALA A 72 1.53 -3.66 2.67
CA ALA A 72 1.73 -2.57 3.62
C ALA A 72 1.16 -1.24 3.10
N ILE A 73 1.36 -0.95 1.81
CA ILE A 73 0.82 0.25 1.17
C ILE A 73 -0.71 0.22 1.15
N ARG A 74 -1.32 -0.90 0.73
CA ARG A 74 -2.78 -1.05 0.73
C ARG A 74 -3.37 -0.89 2.12
N LYS A 75 -2.77 -1.53 3.13
CA LYS A 75 -3.21 -1.43 4.53
C LYS A 75 -3.13 0.01 5.05
N THR A 76 -2.06 0.73 4.70
CA THR A 76 -1.93 2.16 5.04
C THR A 76 -3.05 2.99 4.41
N GLY A 77 -3.40 2.72 3.15
CA GLY A 77 -4.51 3.40 2.46
C GLY A 77 -5.86 3.18 3.14
N VAL A 78 -6.17 1.95 3.55
CA VAL A 78 -7.39 1.60 4.30
C VAL A 78 -7.44 2.30 5.67
N ASN A 79 -6.31 2.32 6.39
CA ASN A 79 -6.23 2.98 7.69
C ASN A 79 -6.46 4.49 7.58
N LEU A 80 -5.97 5.14 6.53
CA LEU A 80 -6.23 6.55 6.27
C LEU A 80 -7.70 6.84 5.99
N GLN A 81 -8.37 6.02 5.19
CA GLN A 81 -9.82 6.18 4.95
C GLN A 81 -10.64 5.95 6.23
N THR A 82 -10.21 4.98 7.05
CA THR A 82 -10.82 4.73 8.38
C THR A 82 -10.66 5.94 9.28
N ALA A 83 -9.46 6.54 9.34
CA ALA A 83 -9.21 7.75 10.11
C ALA A 83 -10.05 8.94 9.61
N ALA A 84 -10.15 9.14 8.30
CA ALA A 84 -11.00 10.17 7.71
C ALA A 84 -12.48 10.02 8.15
N THR A 85 -12.99 8.79 8.13
CA THR A 85 -14.36 8.46 8.55
C THR A 85 -14.59 8.78 10.04
N ILE A 86 -13.65 8.37 10.91
CA ILE A 86 -13.73 8.65 12.36
C ILE A 86 -13.70 10.16 12.62
N HIS A 87 -12.82 10.90 11.93
CA HIS A 87 -12.73 12.35 12.06
C HIS A 87 -14.01 13.05 11.58
N GLN A 88 -14.66 12.55 10.53
CA GLN A 88 -15.94 13.05 10.05
C GLN A 88 -17.07 12.84 11.07
N ALA A 89 -17.17 11.63 11.63
CA ALA A 89 -18.14 11.35 12.68
C ALA A 89 -17.92 12.24 13.92
N GLY A 90 -16.66 12.41 14.34
CA GLY A 90 -16.31 13.26 15.49
C GLY A 90 -16.66 14.74 15.27
N GLN A 91 -16.42 15.28 14.07
CA GLN A 91 -16.82 16.65 13.74
C GLN A 91 -18.33 16.83 13.73
N ALA A 92 -19.09 15.88 13.16
CA ALA A 92 -20.54 15.94 13.15
C ALA A 92 -21.12 15.91 14.58
N GLN A 93 -20.57 15.07 15.46
CA GLN A 93 -20.94 15.03 16.88
C GLN A 93 -20.63 16.34 17.60
N ALA A 94 -19.43 16.90 17.41
CA ALA A 94 -19.04 18.16 18.02
C ALA A 94 -19.93 19.33 17.55
N ALA A 95 -20.23 19.41 16.25
CA ALA A 95 -21.13 20.42 15.70
C ALA A 95 -22.55 20.32 16.30
N GLY A 96 -23.06 19.11 16.52
CA GLY A 96 -24.35 18.90 17.19
C GLY A 96 -24.35 19.24 18.68
N LEU A 97 -23.22 19.10 19.37
CA LEU A 97 -23.09 19.39 20.80
C LEU A 97 -22.92 20.89 21.12
N TYR A 98 -22.29 21.64 20.21
CA TYR A 98 -22.06 23.09 20.34
C TYR A 98 -23.07 23.95 19.57
N GLY A 99 -24.04 23.33 18.89
CA GLY A 99 -25.13 24.00 18.16
C GLY A 99 -26.37 24.31 18.99
N ILE A 100 -26.30 24.16 20.32
CA ILE A 100 -27.36 24.51 21.29
C ILE A 100 -26.93 25.74 22.08
#